data_AF-A0A4P8THP2-F1
#
_entry.id   AF-A0A4P8THP2-F1
#
_cell.length_a   1.000
_cell.length_b   1.000
_cell.length_c   1.000
_cell.angle_alpha   90.00
_cell.angle_beta   90.00
_cell.angle_gamma   90.00
#
_symmetry.space_group_name_H-M   'P 1'
#
loop_
_entity.id
_entity.type
_entity.pdbx_description
1 polymer ?
#
loop_
_entity_poly.entity_id
_entity_poly.type
_entity_poly.pdbx_seq_one_letter_code
_entity_poly.pdbx_strand_id
1 'polypeptide(L)'
;MTTSTTVDGVTTTTREVEWDDEQRDWMVALAAWEDALCPVCGGPIDECQSPEAEFAWKGAPPVRCHRTDAMLMWQEKAADYKRPKALLWRAVKRE
;
A
#
# COMPACT_ATOMS: atom_id res chain seq x y z
N MET A 1 -25.99 11.69 -2.79
CA MET A 1 -27.47 11.76 -2.94
C MET A 1 -27.83 11.63 -4.42
N THR A 2 -28.91 10.91 -4.76
CA THR A 2 -29.37 10.76 -6.15
C THR A 2 -30.68 11.49 -6.32
N THR A 3 -30.75 12.40 -7.27
CA THR A 3 -31.94 13.18 -7.63
C THR A 3 -32.43 12.76 -9.01
N SER A 4 -33.73 12.52 -9.15
CA SER A 4 -34.37 12.21 -10.43
C SER A 4 -35.34 13.33 -10.79
N THR A 5 -35.27 13.84 -12.02
CA THR A 5 -36.22 14.83 -12.55
C THR A 5 -36.77 14.32 -13.87
N THR A 6 -38.10 14.36 -14.04
CA THR A 6 -38.78 13.94 -15.27
C THR A 6 -39.43 15.14 -15.95
N VAL A 7 -39.09 15.38 -17.21
CA VAL A 7 -39.69 16.43 -18.07
C VAL A 7 -40.10 15.78 -19.40
N ASP A 8 -41.34 16.00 -19.84
CA ASP A 8 -41.91 15.47 -21.09
C ASP A 8 -41.73 13.95 -21.31
N GLY A 9 -41.84 13.17 -20.22
CA GLY A 9 -41.71 11.71 -20.24
C GLY A 9 -40.26 11.20 -20.28
N VAL A 10 -39.27 12.09 -20.27
CA VAL A 10 -37.84 11.75 -20.15
C VAL A 10 -37.41 11.96 -18.70
N THR A 11 -36.88 10.91 -18.07
CA THR A 11 -36.34 10.96 -16.71
C THR A 11 -34.83 11.09 -16.75
N THR A 12 -34.31 12.14 -16.12
CA THR A 12 -32.88 12.35 -15.89
C THR A 12 -32.57 12.10 -14.43
N THR A 13 -31.64 11.18 -14.17
CA THR A 13 -31.06 10.92 -12.85
C THR A 13 -29.71 11.59 -12.73
N THR A 14 -29.57 12.49 -11.77
CA THR A 14 -28.29 13.10 -11.38
C THR A 14 -27.82 12.49 -10.06
N ARG A 15 -26.56 12.06 -10.01
CA ARG A 15 -25.90 11.64 -8.77
C ARG A 15 -24.95 12.75 -8.35
N GLU A 16 -24.91 13.06 -7.06
CA GLU A 16 -23.84 13.89 -6.51
C GLU A 16 -22.48 13.29 -6.85
N VAL A 17 -21.54 14.14 -7.25
CA VAL A 17 -20.16 13.75 -7.47
C VAL A 17 -19.59 13.31 -6.13
N GLU A 18 -19.06 12.09 -6.06
CA GLU A 18 -18.56 11.53 -4.79
C GLU A 18 -17.34 12.27 -4.28
N TRP A 19 -16.56 12.86 -5.18
CA TRP A 19 -15.35 13.60 -4.84
C TRP A 19 -15.51 15.08 -5.17
N ASP A 20 -15.19 15.92 -4.19
CA ASP A 20 -15.03 17.35 -4.44
C ASP A 20 -13.75 17.63 -5.25
N ASP A 21 -13.55 18.89 -5.61
CA ASP A 21 -12.41 19.33 -6.42
C ASP A 21 -11.08 19.05 -5.69
N GLU A 22 -11.03 19.30 -4.39
CA GLU A 22 -9.83 19.10 -3.57
C GLU A 22 -9.45 17.61 -3.49
N GLN A 23 -10.43 16.73 -3.28
CA GLN A 23 -10.24 15.28 -3.26
C GLN A 23 -9.75 14.75 -4.62
N ARG A 24 -10.24 15.32 -5.73
CA ARG A 24 -9.73 14.98 -7.07
C ARG A 24 -8.29 15.45 -7.26
N ASP A 25 -7.98 16.67 -6.83
CA ASP A 25 -6.63 17.23 -6.90
C ASP A 25 -5.63 16.40 -6.08
N TRP A 26 -6.02 15.92 -4.90
CA TRP A 26 -5.19 15.00 -4.11
C TRP A 26 -4.89 13.70 -4.85
N MET A 27 -5.86 13.14 -5.56
CA MET A 27 -5.66 11.89 -6.29
C MET A 27 -4.79 12.07 -7.53
N VAL A 28 -4.89 13.23 -8.20
CA VAL A 28 -3.97 13.62 -9.27
C VAL A 28 -2.54 13.83 -8.73
N ALA A 29 -2.41 14.51 -7.60
CA ALA A 29 -1.11 14.72 -6.95
C ALA A 29 -0.47 13.40 -6.48
N LEU A 30 -1.28 12.47 -5.95
CA LEU A 30 -0.83 11.14 -5.58
C LEU A 30 -0.30 10.38 -6.81
N ALA A 31 -1.06 10.37 -7.91
CA ALA A 31 -0.63 9.71 -9.15
C ALA A 31 0.69 10.29 -9.69
N ALA A 32 0.84 11.61 -9.69
CA ALA A 32 2.07 12.26 -10.12
C ALA A 32 3.27 11.93 -9.21
N TRP A 33 3.04 11.78 -7.90
CA TRP A 33 4.07 11.34 -6.96
C TRP A 33 4.45 9.87 -7.18
N GLU A 34 3.48 8.98 -7.39
CA GLU A 34 3.73 7.56 -7.66
C GLU A 34 4.51 7.36 -8.98
N ASP A 35 4.18 8.13 -10.02
CA ASP A 35 4.91 8.12 -11.30
C ASP A 35 6.37 8.59 -11.16
N ALA A 36 6.69 9.39 -10.13
CA ALA A 36 8.04 9.83 -9.83
C ALA A 36 8.87 8.77 -9.06
N LEU A 37 8.28 7.61 -8.74
CA LEU A 37 8.97 6.52 -8.05
C LEU A 37 9.30 5.34 -8.98
N CYS A 38 10.39 4.65 -8.65
CA CYS A 38 10.75 3.39 -9.30
C CYS A 38 9.73 2.30 -8.94
N PRO A 39 9.11 1.62 -9.93
CA PRO A 39 8.06 0.62 -9.68
C PRO A 39 8.57 -0.67 -9.03
N VAL A 40 9.90 -0.84 -8.91
CA VAL A 40 10.52 -2.04 -8.31
C VAL A 40 10.90 -1.81 -6.85
N CYS A 41 11.58 -0.71 -6.54
CA CYS A 41 12.13 -0.46 -5.21
C CYS A 41 11.45 0.69 -4.45
N GLY A 42 10.62 1.50 -5.10
CA GLY A 42 9.93 2.64 -4.49
C GLY A 42 10.81 3.86 -4.20
N GLY A 43 12.07 3.88 -4.67
CA GLY A 43 12.94 5.06 -4.61
C GLY A 43 12.65 6.08 -5.73
N PRO A 44 13.29 7.26 -5.74
CA PRO A 44 13.14 8.26 -6.81
C PRO A 44 13.54 7.69 -8.18
N ILE A 45 12.69 7.89 -9.20
CA ILE A 45 12.89 7.28 -10.52
C ILE A 45 14.11 7.86 -11.25
N ASP A 46 14.38 9.14 -11.06
CA ASP A 46 15.50 9.88 -11.63
C ASP A 46 16.84 9.38 -11.10
N GLU A 47 16.91 9.01 -9.83
CA GLU A 47 18.09 8.37 -9.22
C GLU A 47 18.22 6.90 -9.65
N CYS A 48 17.11 6.15 -9.71
CA CYS A 48 17.13 4.72 -10.01
C CYS A 48 17.45 4.39 -11.47
N GLN A 49 17.04 5.25 -12.42
CA GLN A 49 17.21 5.04 -13.87
C GLN A 49 18.23 5.99 -14.50
N SER A 50 18.87 6.84 -13.69
CA SER A 50 19.98 7.68 -14.15
C SER A 50 21.14 6.81 -14.65
N PRO A 51 21.68 7.07 -15.85
CA PRO A 51 22.91 6.44 -16.31
C PRO A 51 24.10 6.68 -15.37
N GLU A 52 24.13 7.83 -14.69
CA GLU A 52 25.17 8.18 -13.73
C GLU A 52 25.12 7.32 -12.45
N ALA A 53 23.98 6.68 -12.16
CA ALA A 53 23.83 5.75 -11.04
C ALA A 53 24.36 4.34 -11.35
N GLU A 54 24.83 4.07 -12.58
CA GLU A 54 25.44 2.79 -12.94
C GLU A 54 26.63 2.50 -12.01
N PHE A 55 26.57 1.36 -11.31
CA PHE A 55 27.55 0.94 -10.29
C PHE A 55 27.72 1.85 -9.06
N ALA A 56 26.85 2.85 -8.88
CA ALA A 56 26.90 3.73 -7.70
C ALA A 56 26.43 3.05 -6.40
N TRP A 57 25.63 1.99 -6.52
CA TRP A 57 24.98 1.31 -5.39
C TRP A 57 25.67 0.01 -5.00
N LYS A 58 25.70 -0.26 -3.70
CA LYS A 58 26.11 -1.55 -3.14
C LYS A 58 24.98 -2.17 -2.34
N GLY A 59 24.80 -3.48 -2.47
CA GLY A 59 23.86 -4.23 -1.64
C GLY A 59 24.24 -4.14 -0.16
N ALA A 60 23.28 -3.78 0.70
CA ALA A 60 23.45 -3.87 2.15
C ALA A 60 23.14 -5.31 2.63
N PRO A 61 23.76 -5.76 3.73
CA PRO A 61 23.34 -7.02 4.36
C PRO A 61 21.88 -6.93 4.84
N PRO A 62 21.16 -8.06 4.89
CA PRO A 62 19.77 -8.07 5.34
C PRO A 62 19.64 -7.61 6.79
N VAL A 63 18.64 -6.78 7.08
CA VAL A 63 18.29 -6.35 8.43
C VAL A 63 17.24 -7.29 9.02
N ARG A 64 17.46 -7.77 10.24
CA ARG A 64 16.49 -8.63 10.95
C ARG A 64 15.38 -7.80 11.57
N CYS A 65 14.13 -8.08 11.21
CA CYS A 65 12.98 -7.53 11.91
C CYS A 65 12.73 -8.29 13.23
N HIS A 66 13.09 -7.72 14.37
CA HIS A 66 12.92 -8.36 15.68
C HIS A 66 11.45 -8.67 16.03
N ARG A 67 10.50 -7.93 15.48
CA ARG A 67 9.07 -8.20 15.65
C ARG A 67 8.67 -9.50 14.93
N THR A 68 9.08 -9.65 13.67
CA THR A 68 8.83 -10.88 12.88
C THR A 68 9.62 -12.06 13.45
N ASP A 69 10.86 -11.84 13.87
CA ASP A 69 11.73 -12.85 14.48
C ASP A 69 11.07 -13.46 15.73
N ALA A 70 10.58 -12.62 16.65
CA ALA A 70 9.85 -13.09 17.84
C ALA A 70 8.59 -13.88 17.48
N MET A 71 7.88 -13.48 16.42
CA MET A 71 6.70 -14.21 15.93
C MET A 71 7.08 -15.58 15.36
N LEU A 72 8.13 -15.66 14.55
CA LEU A 72 8.62 -16.91 13.95
C LEU A 72 9.10 -17.89 15.04
N MET A 73 9.80 -17.39 16.07
CA MET A 73 10.17 -18.20 17.23
C MET A 73 8.97 -18.84 17.93
N TRP A 74 7.81 -18.19 17.93
CA TRP A 74 6.57 -18.77 18.46
C TRP A 74 5.92 -19.77 17.50
N GLN A 75 5.99 -19.52 16.19
CA GLN A 75 5.50 -20.45 15.16
C GLN A 75 6.25 -21.78 15.22
N GLU A 76 7.57 -21.74 15.33
CA GLU A 76 8.43 -22.93 15.45
C GLU A 76 8.05 -23.77 16.67
N LYS A 77 7.83 -23.13 17.82
CA LYS A 77 7.42 -23.80 19.07
C LYS A 77 6.02 -24.40 19.03
N ALA A 78 5.16 -23.89 18.16
CA ALA A 78 3.77 -24.27 18.09
C ALA A 78 3.46 -25.29 16.99
N ALA A 79 4.50 -25.88 16.39
CA ALA A 79 4.35 -26.94 15.37
C ALA A 79 3.47 -28.10 15.85
N ASP A 80 3.51 -28.43 17.15
CA ASP A 80 2.77 -29.54 17.75
C ASP A 80 1.36 -29.17 18.25
N TYR A 81 0.90 -27.94 18.02
CA TYR A 81 -0.40 -27.50 18.52
C TYR A 81 -1.52 -28.20 17.74
N LYS A 82 -2.69 -28.39 18.37
CA LYS A 82 -3.87 -28.92 17.68
C LYS A 82 -4.32 -27.92 16.60
N ARG A 83 -4.07 -28.26 15.33
CA ARG A 83 -4.36 -27.44 14.13
C ARG A 83 -3.49 -26.17 14.05
N PRO A 84 -2.17 -26.30 13.87
CA PRO A 84 -1.24 -25.16 13.92
C PRO A 84 -1.48 -24.15 12.78
N LYS A 85 -2.02 -24.62 11.64
CA LYS A 85 -2.38 -23.77 10.49
C LYS A 85 -3.56 -22.82 10.74
N ALA A 86 -4.32 -23.01 11.82
CA ALA A 86 -5.46 -22.15 12.18
C ALA A 86 -5.09 -21.05 13.20
N LEU A 87 -3.82 -20.95 13.59
CA LEU A 87 -3.36 -19.98 14.58
C LEU A 87 -3.08 -18.62 13.93
N LEU A 88 -3.51 -17.55 14.58
CA LEU A 88 -3.20 -16.17 14.19
C LEU A 88 -1.97 -15.68 14.97
N TRP A 89 -0.92 -15.34 14.24
CA TRP A 89 0.36 -14.94 14.84
C TRP A 89 0.43 -13.44 15.01
N ARG A 90 0.76 -13.00 16.22
CA ARG A 90 1.03 -11.59 16.52
C ARG A 90 2.22 -11.48 17.45
N ALA A 91 3.07 -10.49 17.20
CA ALA A 91 4.09 -10.08 18.16
C ALA A 91 3.57 -8.94 19.02
N VAL A 92 3.84 -9.01 20.32
CA VAL A 92 3.54 -7.97 21.32
C VAL A 92 4.85 -7.37 21.83
N LYS A 93 4.83 -6.08 22.18
CA LYS A 93 5.99 -5.40 22.79
C LYS A 93 6.15 -5.91 24.22
N ARG A 94 7.39 -6.08 24.69
CA ARG A 94 7.67 -6.38 26.10
C ARG A 94 7.42 -5.11 26.92
N GLU A 95 6.87 -5.29 28.10
CA GLU A 95 6.69 -4.22 29.11
C GLU A 95 8.03 -3.74 29.64
#